data_AF-A0A094BG05-F1
#
_entry.id   AF-A0A094BG05-F1
#
_cell.length_a   1.000
_cell.length_b   1.000
_cell.length_c   1.000
_cell.angle_alpha   90.00
_cell.angle_beta   90.00
_cell.angle_gamma   90.00
#
_symmetry.space_group_name_H-M   'P 1'
#
loop_
_entity.id
_entity.type
_entity.pdbx_description
1 polymer ?
#
loop_
_entity_poly.entity_id
_entity_poly.type
_entity_poly.pdbx_seq_one_letter_code
_entity_poly.pdbx_strand_id
1 'polypeptide(L)'
;MGDNVDYSTNPSDGSNYAAVVAALVAPLSRGTVSIRSNDTSDAPIIDPRWLTHPTDRAVAIAAQRRLRELFATKAMKKVVVGDRAYPPVSIGVETDAQLLAEVREGFNTVWHAACTCKMGKKEDKMAVVDGKARVFGVKGLRVVDASSFALLPPGHPVSAIYALAEKIADDIKKDPVVV
;
A
#
# COMPACT_ATOMS: atom_id res chain seq x y z
N MET A 1 12.91 3.99 0.24
CA MET A 1 12.58 2.55 0.16
C MET A 1 11.56 2.41 -0.96
N GLY A 2 12.06 2.21 -2.19
CA GLY A 2 11.25 1.84 -3.36
C GLY A 2 11.22 0.32 -3.52
N ASP A 3 10.46 -0.17 -4.48
CA ASP A 3 10.26 -1.58 -4.85
C ASP A 3 11.50 -2.24 -5.48
N ASN A 4 12.71 -1.84 -5.07
CA ASN A 4 14.03 -2.27 -5.56
C ASN A 4 14.36 -3.77 -5.31
N VAL A 5 13.34 -4.62 -5.23
CA VAL A 5 13.46 -6.06 -5.07
C VAL A 5 13.53 -6.68 -6.46
N ASP A 6 14.66 -7.32 -6.76
CA ASP A 6 14.82 -8.12 -7.96
C ASP A 6 14.05 -9.45 -7.83
N TYR A 7 12.84 -9.48 -8.39
CA TYR A 7 11.99 -10.68 -8.43
C TYR A 7 12.53 -11.79 -9.34
N SER A 8 13.65 -11.60 -10.02
CA SER A 8 14.28 -12.63 -10.87
C SER A 8 15.21 -13.56 -10.08
N THR A 9 15.56 -13.21 -8.84
CA THR A 9 16.47 -13.99 -7.99
C THR A 9 15.75 -15.01 -7.12
N ASN A 10 15.11 -16.01 -7.76
CA ASN A 10 14.63 -17.17 -7.01
C ASN A 10 15.81 -18.04 -6.56
N PRO A 11 15.79 -18.60 -5.33
CA PRO A 11 16.79 -19.58 -4.92
C PRO A 11 16.80 -20.77 -5.88
N SER A 12 18.00 -21.16 -6.32
CA SER A 12 18.21 -22.29 -7.24
C SER A 12 18.79 -23.52 -6.53
N ASP A 13 18.60 -23.63 -5.22
CA ASP A 13 19.17 -24.66 -4.35
C ASP A 13 18.40 -25.99 -4.36
N GLY A 14 17.29 -26.06 -5.11
CA GLY A 14 16.42 -27.23 -5.19
C GLY A 14 15.45 -27.36 -4.01
N SER A 15 15.40 -26.38 -3.10
CA SER A 15 14.47 -26.34 -1.98
C SER A 15 13.09 -25.79 -2.38
N ASN A 16 12.05 -26.19 -1.64
CA ASN A 16 10.73 -25.58 -1.74
C ASN A 16 10.58 -24.47 -0.70
N TYR A 17 9.99 -23.35 -1.09
CA TYR A 17 9.77 -22.20 -0.22
C TYR A 17 8.29 -21.87 -0.08
N ALA A 18 7.92 -21.34 1.09
CA ALA A 18 6.61 -20.77 1.35
C ALA A 18 6.79 -19.40 2.02
N ALA A 19 5.98 -18.43 1.62
CA ALA A 19 5.97 -17.10 2.19
C ALA A 19 4.62 -16.82 2.85
N VAL A 20 4.66 -16.26 4.06
CA VAL A 20 3.48 -15.65 4.69
C VAL A 20 3.80 -14.18 4.88
N VAL A 21 3.04 -13.32 4.21
CA VAL A 21 3.27 -11.87 4.20
C VAL A 21 2.21 -11.18 5.02
N ALA A 22 2.63 -10.27 5.89
CA ALA A 22 1.74 -9.35 6.58
C ALA A 22 1.69 -8.02 5.82
N ALA A 23 0.49 -7.54 5.52
CA ALA A 23 0.26 -6.25 4.87
C ALA A 23 -0.43 -5.28 5.84
N LEU A 24 0.07 -4.04 5.91
CA LEU A 24 -0.62 -2.96 6.61
C LEU A 24 -1.75 -2.43 5.72
N VAL A 25 -3.00 -2.81 6.04
CA VAL A 25 -4.18 -2.50 5.20
C VAL A 25 -4.82 -1.14 5.49
N ALA A 26 -4.47 -0.49 6.61
CA ALA A 26 -4.97 0.82 7.00
C ALA A 26 -3.84 1.70 7.57
N PRO A 27 -2.79 2.00 6.79
CA PRO A 27 -1.66 2.80 7.27
C PRO A 27 -2.08 4.24 7.58
N LEU A 28 -1.43 4.84 8.58
CA LEU A 28 -1.57 6.24 8.95
C LEU A 28 -0.47 7.13 8.36
N SER A 29 0.66 6.54 7.95
CA SER A 29 1.67 7.21 7.13
C SER A 29 1.05 7.76 5.84
N ARG A 30 1.51 8.95 5.42
CA ARG A 30 1.07 9.62 4.20
C ARG A 30 2.28 10.09 3.42
N GLY A 31 2.26 9.84 2.13
CA GLY A 31 3.27 10.25 1.17
C GLY A 31 2.76 11.30 0.20
N THR A 32 3.58 11.60 -0.79
CA THR A 32 3.31 12.55 -1.86
C THR A 32 3.72 11.99 -3.21
N VAL A 33 3.02 12.44 -4.25
CA VAL A 33 3.46 12.34 -5.63
C VAL A 33 3.43 13.75 -6.22
N SER A 34 4.51 14.16 -6.89
CA SER A 34 4.61 15.47 -7.53
C SER A 34 5.33 15.39 -8.86
N ILE A 35 4.99 16.30 -9.77
CA ILE A 35 5.75 16.49 -11.01
C ILE A 35 7.17 16.96 -10.68
N ARG A 36 8.13 16.52 -11.50
CA ARG A 36 9.54 16.95 -11.39
C ARG A 36 9.81 18.20 -12.21
N SER A 37 9.16 18.30 -13.36
CA SER A 37 9.31 19.38 -14.34
C SER A 37 7.97 19.63 -15.04
N ASN A 38 7.98 20.46 -16.08
CA ASN A 38 6.86 20.67 -16.99
C ASN A 38 6.84 19.71 -18.20
N ASP A 39 7.76 18.74 -18.27
CA ASP A 39 7.80 17.71 -19.31
C ASP A 39 7.11 16.42 -18.81
N THR A 40 6.15 15.91 -19.57
CA THR A 40 5.41 14.68 -19.23
C THR A 40 6.24 13.40 -19.38
N SER A 41 7.39 13.46 -20.03
CA SER A 41 8.32 12.34 -20.15
C SER A 41 9.21 12.15 -18.92
N ASP A 42 9.31 13.18 -18.07
CA ASP A 42 10.08 13.10 -16.82
C ASP A 42 9.33 12.29 -15.77
N ALA A 43 10.01 11.28 -15.21
CA ALA A 43 9.46 10.48 -14.13
C ALA A 43 9.10 11.35 -12.91
N PRO A 44 7.90 11.16 -12.31
CA PRO A 44 7.48 11.94 -11.16
C PRO A 44 8.36 11.68 -9.93
N ILE A 45 8.25 12.55 -8.94
CA ILE A 45 8.82 12.33 -7.62
C ILE A 45 7.75 11.62 -6.79
N ILE A 46 8.03 10.38 -6.38
CA ILE A 46 7.13 9.57 -5.55
C ILE A 46 7.82 9.32 -4.21
N ASP A 47 7.23 9.85 -3.14
CA ASP A 47 7.69 9.59 -1.77
C ASP A 47 6.51 9.08 -0.92
N PRO A 48 6.34 7.76 -0.78
CA PRO A 48 5.25 7.19 0.01
C PRO A 48 5.40 7.39 1.52
N ARG A 49 6.58 7.78 2.02
CA ARG A 49 6.88 7.97 3.45
C ARG A 49 6.47 6.80 4.36
N TRP A 50 6.80 5.58 3.93
CA TRP A 50 6.50 4.34 4.66
C TRP A 50 6.97 4.38 6.13
N LEU A 51 6.16 3.81 7.04
CA LEU A 51 6.50 3.60 8.46
C LEU A 51 6.90 4.88 9.24
N THR A 52 6.51 6.05 8.74
CA THR A 52 6.73 7.34 9.41
C THR A 52 5.80 7.56 10.59
N HIS A 53 4.59 6.99 10.58
CA HIS A 53 3.65 7.06 11.70
C HIS A 53 4.00 6.02 12.78
N PRO A 54 4.00 6.37 14.08
CA PRO A 54 4.32 5.42 15.15
C PRO A 54 3.38 4.21 15.21
N THR A 55 2.08 4.41 14.94
CA THR A 55 1.11 3.31 14.88
C THR A 55 1.47 2.28 13.81
N ASP A 56 1.88 2.71 12.61
CA ASP A 56 2.23 1.80 11.52
C ASP A 56 3.43 0.93 11.91
N ARG A 57 4.42 1.53 12.59
CA ARG A 57 5.57 0.78 13.14
C ARG A 57 5.12 -0.24 14.21
N ALA A 58 4.27 0.17 15.15
CA ALA A 58 3.78 -0.72 16.20
C ALA A 58 2.99 -1.91 15.63
N VAL A 59 2.12 -1.67 14.64
CA VAL A 59 1.36 -2.73 13.97
C VAL A 59 2.28 -3.64 13.17
N ALA A 60 3.29 -3.10 12.48
CA ALA A 60 4.27 -3.91 11.75
C ALA A 60 5.09 -4.82 12.69
N ILE A 61 5.53 -4.30 13.84
CA ILE A 61 6.22 -5.09 14.87
C ILE A 61 5.30 -6.21 15.39
N ALA A 62 4.04 -5.89 15.72
CA ALA A 62 3.07 -6.89 16.19
C ALA A 62 2.81 -7.97 15.13
N ALA A 63 2.71 -7.58 13.85
CA ALA A 63 2.56 -8.51 12.74
C ALA A 63 3.79 -9.42 12.61
N GLN A 64 5.00 -8.88 12.77
CA GLN A 64 6.23 -9.68 12.72
C GLN A 64 6.30 -10.71 13.85
N ARG A 65 5.93 -10.31 15.07
CA ARG A 65 5.79 -11.24 16.21
C ARG A 65 4.78 -12.33 15.90
N ARG A 66 3.63 -11.97 15.31
CA ARG A 66 2.58 -12.92 14.95
C ARG A 66 3.00 -13.92 13.88
N LEU A 67 3.77 -13.49 12.87
CA LEU A 67 4.33 -14.39 11.86
C LEU A 67 5.28 -15.41 12.50
N ARG A 68 6.14 -14.98 13.43
CA ARG A 68 7.04 -15.88 14.17
C ARG A 68 6.27 -16.91 15.00
N GLU A 69 5.23 -16.48 15.71
CA GLU A 69 4.34 -17.38 16.44
C GLU A 69 3.68 -18.42 15.53
N LEU A 70 3.22 -17.99 14.34
CA LEU A 70 2.60 -18.87 13.34
C LEU A 70 3.58 -19.99 12.93
N PHE A 71 4.81 -19.65 12.57
CA PHE A 71 5.82 -20.63 12.18
C PHE A 71 6.28 -21.52 13.34
N ALA A 72 6.16 -21.05 14.59
CA ALA A 72 6.46 -21.84 15.79
C ALA A 72 5.36 -22.85 16.17
N THR A 73 4.18 -22.81 15.54
CA THR A 73 3.07 -23.74 15.83
C THR A 73 3.41 -25.20 15.51
N LYS A 74 2.75 -26.14 16.19
CA LYS A 74 2.92 -27.59 15.94
C LYS A 74 2.58 -27.99 14.50
N ALA A 75 1.65 -27.30 13.85
CA ALA A 75 1.28 -27.56 12.46
C ALA A 75 2.41 -27.16 11.51
N MET A 76 2.94 -25.94 11.66
CA MET A 76 4.02 -25.45 10.80
C MET A 76 5.33 -26.20 11.02
N LYS A 77 5.67 -26.57 12.26
CA LYS A 77 6.87 -27.38 12.56
C LYS A 77 6.95 -28.74 11.84
N LYS A 78 5.84 -29.25 11.29
CA LYS A 78 5.83 -30.48 10.50
C LYS A 78 6.30 -30.29 9.04
N VAL A 79 6.27 -29.06 8.54
CA VAL A 79 6.52 -28.73 7.14
C VAL A 79 7.65 -27.72 6.94
N VAL A 80 8.00 -26.96 7.98
CA VAL A 80 9.14 -26.04 7.96
C VAL A 80 10.43 -26.83 8.12
N VAL A 81 11.38 -26.57 7.22
CA VAL A 81 12.73 -27.13 7.25
C VAL A 81 13.72 -25.97 7.44
N GLY A 82 14.62 -26.11 8.42
CA GLY A 82 15.63 -25.10 8.71
C GLY A 82 15.05 -23.79 9.25
N ASP A 83 15.87 -22.75 9.19
CA ASP A 83 15.51 -21.40 9.59
C ASP A 83 14.83 -20.64 8.44
N ARG A 84 14.23 -19.49 8.77
CA ARG A 84 13.59 -18.64 7.77
C ARG A 84 14.60 -18.19 6.71
N ALA A 85 14.25 -18.43 5.44
CA ALA A 85 15.10 -18.08 4.31
C ALA A 85 15.29 -16.58 4.10
N TYR A 86 14.25 -15.76 4.30
CA TYR A 86 14.31 -14.31 4.07
C TYR A 86 13.27 -13.51 4.89
N PRO A 87 13.63 -12.31 5.39
CA PRO A 87 15.02 -11.91 5.67
C PRO A 87 15.64 -12.91 6.68
N PRO A 88 16.96 -13.13 6.73
CA PRO A 88 17.53 -14.05 7.72
C PRO A 88 17.13 -13.64 9.15
N VAL A 89 16.97 -14.62 10.06
CA VAL A 89 16.60 -14.33 11.46
C VAL A 89 17.81 -13.73 12.19
N SER A 90 17.61 -12.61 12.88
CA SER A 90 18.60 -12.07 13.81
C SER A 90 18.70 -12.98 15.04
N ILE A 91 19.89 -13.47 15.38
CA ILE A 91 20.08 -14.32 16.57
C ILE A 91 20.09 -13.44 17.85
N GLY A 92 19.22 -13.70 18.81
CA GLY A 92 19.26 -13.07 20.16
C GLY A 92 17.89 -12.69 20.76
N VAL A 93 17.91 -11.93 21.87
CA VAL A 93 16.71 -11.29 22.44
C VAL A 93 16.28 -10.14 21.52
N GLU A 94 15.03 -10.18 21.06
CA GLU A 94 14.54 -9.24 20.05
C GLU A 94 13.72 -8.10 20.66
N THR A 95 14.39 -6.96 20.74
CA THR A 95 13.77 -5.67 21.02
C THR A 95 12.86 -5.23 19.86
N ASP A 96 11.89 -4.37 20.14
CA ASP A 96 11.03 -3.76 19.11
C ASP A 96 11.86 -3.02 18.04
N ALA A 97 13.02 -2.48 18.40
CA ALA A 97 13.94 -1.83 17.47
C ALA A 97 14.54 -2.81 16.47
N GLN A 98 14.93 -4.01 16.91
CA GLN A 98 15.46 -5.07 16.03
C GLN A 98 14.37 -5.60 15.11
N LEU A 99 13.17 -5.87 15.63
CA LEU A 99 12.03 -6.30 14.82
C LEU A 99 11.66 -5.25 13.75
N LEU A 100 11.70 -3.97 14.10
CA LEU A 100 11.44 -2.91 13.13
C LEU A 100 12.53 -2.80 12.06
N ALA A 101 13.80 -3.03 12.43
CA ALA A 101 14.91 -3.05 11.45
C ALA A 101 14.72 -4.19 10.45
N GLU A 102 14.35 -5.37 10.93
CA GLU A 102 14.03 -6.54 10.10
C GLU A 102 12.80 -6.32 9.21
N VAL A 103 11.74 -5.69 9.75
CA VAL A 103 10.59 -5.27 8.95
C VAL A 103 11.03 -4.36 7.82
N ARG A 104 11.95 -3.41 8.07
CA ARG A 104 12.47 -2.49 7.05
C ARG A 104 13.32 -3.18 5.99
N GLU A 105 14.05 -4.23 6.37
CA GLU A 105 14.86 -5.02 5.45
C GLU A 105 13.99 -5.86 4.50
N GLY A 106 12.95 -6.51 5.03
CA GLY A 106 12.01 -7.30 4.24
C GLY A 106 10.80 -6.52 3.69
N PHE A 107 10.77 -5.20 3.85
CA PHE A 107 9.61 -4.39 3.49
C PHE A 107 9.45 -4.31 1.97
N ASN A 108 8.21 -4.48 1.50
CA ASN A 108 7.87 -4.31 0.10
C ASN A 108 6.48 -3.69 -0.08
N THR A 109 6.22 -3.12 -1.25
CA THR A 109 4.90 -2.62 -1.62
C THR A 109 3.98 -3.77 -2.03
N VAL A 110 2.68 -3.62 -1.76
CA VAL A 110 1.61 -4.46 -2.35
C VAL A 110 0.94 -3.77 -3.54
N TRP A 111 1.56 -2.71 -4.08
CA TRP A 111 1.14 -1.98 -5.29
C TRP A 111 -0.25 -1.34 -5.23
N HIS A 112 -0.70 -0.91 -4.04
CA HIS A 112 -2.00 -0.25 -3.84
C HIS A 112 -1.88 1.26 -3.59
N ALA A 113 -1.14 1.99 -4.42
CA ALA A 113 -1.09 3.45 -4.33
C ALA A 113 -2.48 4.06 -4.61
N ALA A 114 -2.92 5.00 -3.76
CA ALA A 114 -4.28 5.55 -3.80
C ALA A 114 -4.34 6.92 -3.10
N CYS A 115 -5.52 7.56 -3.17
CA CYS A 115 -5.88 8.77 -2.42
C CYS A 115 -5.11 10.06 -2.80
N THR A 116 -4.37 10.08 -3.91
CA THR A 116 -3.59 11.25 -4.36
C THR A 116 -4.44 12.38 -4.93
N CYS A 117 -5.66 12.09 -5.38
CA CYS A 117 -6.69 13.06 -5.75
C CYS A 117 -7.91 12.91 -4.82
N LYS A 118 -7.66 12.93 -3.52
CA LYS A 118 -8.62 12.61 -2.45
C LYS A 118 -10.01 13.19 -2.69
N MET A 119 -11.03 12.33 -2.69
CA MET A 119 -12.43 12.75 -2.62
C MET A 119 -12.77 13.27 -1.22
N GLY A 120 -13.47 14.40 -1.14
CA GLY A 120 -13.83 14.98 0.15
C GLY A 120 -14.90 16.07 0.07
N LYS A 121 -15.16 16.68 1.24
CA LYS A 121 -16.03 17.85 1.35
C LYS A 121 -15.29 19.09 0.88
N LYS A 122 -16.01 20.12 0.46
CA LYS A 122 -15.43 21.38 -0.04
C LYS A 122 -14.54 22.07 1.00
N GLU A 123 -14.81 21.87 2.28
CA GLU A 123 -14.07 22.44 3.40
C GLU A 123 -12.80 21.65 3.77
N ASP A 124 -12.65 20.42 3.24
CA ASP A 124 -11.45 19.61 3.43
C ASP A 124 -10.32 20.16 2.55
N LYS A 125 -9.33 20.78 3.18
CA LYS A 125 -8.17 21.38 2.50
C LYS A 125 -7.32 20.39 1.69
N MET A 126 -7.47 19.09 1.95
CA MET A 126 -6.77 18.02 1.22
C MET A 126 -7.60 17.44 0.08
N ALA A 127 -8.87 17.82 -0.06
CA ALA A 127 -9.75 17.28 -1.09
C ALA A 127 -9.45 17.90 -2.47
N VAL A 128 -9.36 17.04 -3.48
CA VAL A 128 -9.15 17.43 -4.89
C VAL A 128 -10.44 17.30 -5.68
N VAL A 129 -11.24 16.27 -5.37
CA VAL A 129 -12.53 16.02 -6.03
C VAL A 129 -13.68 15.97 -5.02
N ASP A 130 -14.88 16.30 -5.48
CA ASP A 130 -16.10 16.18 -4.70
C ASP A 130 -16.70 14.75 -4.73
N GLY A 131 -17.82 14.55 -4.04
CA GLY A 131 -18.52 13.26 -3.97
C GLY A 131 -19.06 12.72 -5.32
N LYS A 132 -18.96 13.48 -6.40
CA LYS A 132 -19.27 13.05 -7.78
C LYS A 132 -18.00 12.95 -8.64
N ALA A 133 -16.83 12.90 -7.99
CA ALA A 133 -15.51 12.84 -8.61
C ALA A 133 -15.15 14.07 -9.46
N ARG A 134 -15.83 15.21 -9.27
CA ARG A 134 -15.57 16.45 -10.01
C ARG A 134 -14.44 17.22 -9.36
N VAL A 135 -13.48 17.69 -10.16
CA VAL A 135 -12.34 18.47 -9.65
C VAL A 135 -12.83 19.83 -9.16
N PHE A 136 -12.46 20.19 -7.92
CA PHE A 136 -12.83 21.48 -7.37
C PHE A 136 -12.23 22.63 -8.20
N GLY A 137 -13.07 23.60 -8.56
CA GLY A 137 -12.66 24.78 -9.33
C GLY A 137 -12.54 24.57 -10.84
N VAL A 138 -12.75 23.36 -11.36
CA VAL A 138 -12.65 23.04 -12.79
C VAL A 138 -13.99 22.52 -13.32
N LYS A 139 -14.43 23.03 -14.48
CA LYS A 139 -15.64 22.56 -15.16
C LYS A 139 -15.31 21.45 -16.15
N GLY A 140 -16.16 20.43 -16.24
CA GLY A 140 -16.01 19.35 -17.23
C GLY A 140 -14.87 18.37 -16.96
N LEU A 141 -14.28 18.37 -15.76
CA LEU A 141 -13.18 17.47 -15.39
C LEU A 141 -13.54 16.61 -14.19
N ARG A 142 -13.27 15.30 -14.31
CA ARG A 142 -13.41 14.31 -13.23
C ARG A 142 -12.17 13.41 -13.16
N VAL A 143 -11.90 12.85 -11.98
CA VAL A 143 -10.87 11.82 -11.77
C VAL A 143 -11.57 10.58 -11.24
N VAL A 144 -11.41 9.43 -11.90
CA VAL A 144 -12.20 8.22 -11.59
C VAL A 144 -11.29 6.99 -11.56
N ASP A 145 -10.47 6.90 -10.51
CA ASP A 145 -9.58 5.77 -10.24
C ASP A 145 -9.26 5.72 -8.73
N ALA A 146 -8.30 4.88 -8.33
CA ALA A 146 -7.87 4.73 -6.93
C ALA A 146 -7.34 6.02 -6.29
N SER A 147 -6.86 7.00 -7.07
CA SER A 147 -6.44 8.31 -6.56
C SER A 147 -7.59 9.06 -5.90
N SER A 148 -8.83 8.81 -6.33
CA SER A 148 -10.02 9.51 -5.84
C SER A 148 -10.55 8.96 -4.53
N PHE A 149 -10.04 7.84 -4.02
CA PHE A 149 -10.45 7.37 -2.70
C PHE A 149 -10.13 8.39 -1.61
N ALA A 150 -11.04 8.57 -0.64
CA ALA A 150 -10.80 9.40 0.54
C ALA A 150 -9.80 8.72 1.50
N LEU A 151 -9.86 7.39 1.56
CA LEU A 151 -8.96 6.47 2.23
C LEU A 151 -8.96 5.15 1.45
N LEU A 152 -7.83 4.45 1.41
CA LEU A 152 -7.74 3.14 0.77
C LEU A 152 -8.51 2.10 1.63
N PRO A 153 -9.56 1.44 1.10
CA PRO A 153 -10.27 0.41 1.86
C PRO A 153 -9.37 -0.81 2.13
N PRO A 154 -9.58 -1.54 3.24
CA PRO A 154 -8.84 -2.77 3.50
C PRO A 154 -9.03 -3.82 2.40
N GLY A 155 -7.93 -4.33 1.83
CA GLY A 155 -7.92 -5.39 0.82
C GLY A 155 -7.31 -4.97 -0.52
N HIS A 156 -7.39 -5.86 -1.52
CA HIS A 156 -6.99 -5.53 -2.89
C HIS A 156 -8.02 -4.57 -3.50
N PRO A 157 -7.63 -3.43 -4.08
CA PRO A 157 -8.55 -2.34 -4.39
C PRO A 157 -9.37 -2.57 -5.65
N VAL A 158 -9.09 -3.62 -6.44
CA VAL A 158 -9.70 -3.84 -7.76
C VAL A 158 -11.23 -3.75 -7.73
N SER A 159 -11.88 -4.41 -6.77
CA SER A 159 -13.34 -4.38 -6.63
C SER A 159 -13.87 -3.01 -6.21
N ALA A 160 -13.16 -2.32 -5.31
CA ALA A 160 -13.51 -0.96 -4.90
C ALA A 160 -13.37 0.05 -6.06
N ILE A 161 -12.35 -0.14 -6.91
CA ILE A 161 -12.14 0.69 -8.10
C ILE A 161 -13.31 0.48 -9.08
N TYR A 162 -13.68 -0.78 -9.36
CA TYR A 162 -14.85 -1.07 -10.19
C TYR A 162 -16.13 -0.45 -9.63
N ALA A 163 -16.40 -0.61 -8.34
CA ALA A 163 -17.58 -0.03 -7.71
C ALA A 163 -17.63 1.50 -7.82
N LEU A 164 -16.51 2.19 -7.61
CA LEU A 164 -16.39 3.63 -7.82
C LEU A 164 -16.64 4.00 -9.27
N ALA A 165 -15.99 3.32 -10.21
CA ALA A 165 -16.10 3.59 -11.64
C ALA A 165 -17.53 3.43 -12.14
N GLU A 166 -18.21 2.33 -11.78
CA GLU A 166 -19.62 2.08 -12.14
C GLU A 166 -20.55 3.15 -11.58
N LYS A 167 -20.37 3.51 -10.29
CA LYS A 167 -21.21 4.53 -9.67
C LYS A 167 -21.04 5.90 -10.32
N ILE A 168 -19.80 6.29 -10.62
CA ILE A 168 -19.51 7.58 -11.25
C ILE A 168 -19.92 7.60 -12.72
N ALA A 169 -19.79 6.48 -13.45
CA ALA A 169 -20.30 6.36 -14.82
C ALA A 169 -21.82 6.56 -14.89
N ASP A 170 -22.58 5.99 -13.94
CA ASP A 170 -24.01 6.25 -13.80
C ASP A 170 -24.32 7.73 -13.49
N ASP A 171 -23.50 8.40 -12.68
CA ASP A 171 -23.65 9.84 -12.42
C ASP A 171 -23.31 10.69 -13.65
N ILE A 172 -22.32 10.30 -14.45
CA ILE A 172 -21.93 11.00 -15.69
C ILE A 172 -23.08 10.95 -16.70
N LYS A 173 -23.71 9.79 -16.89
CA LYS A 173 -24.85 9.62 -17.81
C LYS A 173 -26.06 10.51 -17.44
N LYS A 174 -26.19 10.88 -16.17
CA LYS A 174 -27.27 11.73 -15.64
C LYS A 174 -26.87 13.20 -15.55
N ASP A 175 -25.61 13.55 -15.82
CA ASP A 175 -25.11 14.91 -15.68
C ASP A 175 -25.40 15.71 -16.96
N PRO A 176 -26.25 16.76 -16.89
CA PRO A 176 -26.61 17.56 -18.08
C PRO A 176 -25.45 18.36 -18.65
N VAL A 177 -24.28 18.39 -17.99
CA VAL A 177 -23.07 19.07 -18.48
C VAL A 177 -22.30 18.22 -19.51
N VAL A 178 -22.64 16.94 -19.65
CA VAL A 178 -21.97 16.00 -20.59
C VAL A 178 -22.80 15.77 -21.86
N VAL A 179 -23.94 16.45 -22.01
CA VAL A 179 -24.73 16.50 -23.26
C VAL A 179 -24.66 17.90 -23.88
#